data_AF-A0A7X7GYU1-F1
#
_entry.id   AF-A0A7X7GYU1-F1
#
_cell.length_a   1.000
_cell.length_b   1.000
_cell.length_c   1.000
_cell.angle_alpha   90.00
_cell.angle_beta   90.00
_cell.angle_gamma   90.00
#
_symmetry.space_group_name_H-M   'P 1'
#
loop_
_entity.id
_entity.type
_entity.pdbx_description
1 polymer ?
#
loop_
_entity_poly.entity_id
_entity_poly.type
_entity_poly.pdbx_seq_one_letter_code
_entity_poly.pdbx_strand_id
1 'polypeptide(L)'
;MKKLIIILAVLSVFCVIFFTNMTVNANYEDDMDISTLIKEDILNKNSVYNYTFSSTENYYAVYHKWLSMGLKEGTSQVLVTPEMMTGGHLDEQGLRLAPGDNISFVVNIDDEGLYSLYLDYYALSDTRVNPTINLMINHVNQFSEMANIELSVDWIRENEKRYDRYGDELTPKAILDTKWYRGEGLRDPNNFFSEPLKFYFLKGENEVTLTLNEGYIIVGNIMIKNNDIDLPNYEEYLRSYPHKDKNSALITIEAEDYLTKSRQSIRTKYMRDPQVTPYAYKNRVLNVLDGYAYG
;
A
#
# COMPACT_ATOMS: atom_id res chain seq x y z
N MET A 1 -45.83 -60.96 -14.88
CA MET A 1 -46.41 -59.76 -14.23
C MET A 1 -45.45 -59.06 -13.27
N LYS A 2 -44.87 -59.74 -12.25
CA LYS A 2 -43.94 -59.10 -11.28
C LYS A 2 -42.72 -58.39 -11.91
N LYS A 3 -42.09 -58.95 -12.96
CA LYS A 3 -40.94 -58.32 -13.64
C LYS A 3 -41.30 -57.03 -14.39
N LEU A 4 -42.51 -56.93 -14.94
CA LEU A 4 -42.97 -55.75 -15.69
C LEU A 4 -43.20 -54.56 -14.73
N ILE A 5 -43.71 -54.83 -13.53
CA ILE A 5 -43.96 -53.83 -12.49
C ILE A 5 -42.65 -53.23 -11.97
N ILE A 6 -41.60 -54.05 -11.82
CA ILE A 6 -40.28 -53.58 -11.37
C ILE A 6 -39.63 -52.67 -12.42
N ILE A 7 -39.74 -53.00 -13.70
CA ILE A 7 -39.17 -52.17 -14.79
C ILE A 7 -39.87 -50.81 -14.85
N LEU A 8 -41.20 -50.78 -14.73
CA LEU A 8 -41.98 -49.53 -14.68
C LEU A 8 -41.63 -48.67 -13.46
N ALA A 9 -41.41 -49.30 -12.29
CA ALA A 9 -40.99 -48.59 -11.09
C ALA A 9 -39.60 -47.94 -11.27
N VAL A 10 -38.63 -48.65 -11.83
CA VAL A 10 -37.28 -48.12 -12.08
C VAL A 10 -37.30 -46.97 -13.10
N LEU A 11 -38.09 -47.10 -14.17
CA LEU A 11 -38.25 -46.01 -15.15
C LEU A 11 -38.88 -44.76 -14.52
N SER A 12 -39.84 -44.93 -13.62
CA SER A 12 -40.47 -43.79 -12.93
C SER A 12 -39.47 -43.03 -12.04
N VAL A 13 -38.60 -43.76 -11.34
CA VAL A 13 -37.54 -43.16 -10.51
C VAL A 13 -36.51 -42.44 -11.38
N PHE A 14 -36.14 -43.02 -12.52
CA PHE A 14 -35.23 -42.38 -13.46
C PHE A 14 -35.81 -41.11 -14.09
N CYS A 15 -37.11 -41.12 -14.44
CA CYS A 15 -37.81 -39.92 -14.90
C CYS A 15 -37.85 -38.84 -13.82
N VAL A 16 -38.14 -39.19 -12.56
CA VAL A 16 -38.14 -38.21 -11.46
C VAL A 16 -36.75 -37.60 -11.28
N ILE A 17 -35.68 -38.41 -11.28
CA ILE A 17 -34.30 -37.90 -11.16
C ILE A 17 -33.92 -37.01 -12.36
N PHE A 18 -34.35 -37.38 -13.56
CA PHE A 18 -34.09 -36.59 -14.77
C PHE A 18 -34.83 -35.24 -14.74
N PHE A 19 -36.10 -35.24 -14.34
CA PHE A 19 -36.89 -34.01 -14.20
C PHE A 19 -36.43 -33.14 -13.03
N THR A 20 -35.97 -33.71 -11.91
CA THR A 20 -35.36 -32.93 -10.81
C THR A 20 -34.04 -32.31 -11.23
N ASN A 21 -33.19 -33.02 -11.98
CA ASN A 21 -31.95 -32.43 -12.49
C ASN A 21 -32.21 -31.35 -13.56
N MET A 22 -33.26 -31.51 -14.36
CA MET A 22 -33.64 -30.51 -15.36
C MET A 22 -34.25 -29.25 -14.72
N THR A 23 -34.95 -29.38 -13.59
CA THR A 23 -35.44 -28.24 -12.79
C THR A 23 -34.34 -27.60 -11.95
N VAL A 24 -33.37 -28.36 -11.42
CA VAL A 24 -32.19 -27.81 -10.74
C VAL A 24 -31.27 -27.07 -11.72
N ASN A 25 -31.11 -27.53 -12.96
CA ASN A 25 -30.37 -26.79 -14.00
C ASN A 25 -31.15 -25.60 -14.58
N ALA A 26 -32.48 -25.56 -14.45
CA ALA A 26 -33.31 -24.42 -14.86
C ALA A 26 -33.44 -23.34 -13.76
N ASN A 27 -33.06 -23.65 -12.52
CA ASN A 27 -33.02 -22.71 -11.39
C ASN A 27 -31.65 -22.05 -11.17
N TYR A 28 -30.80 -22.02 -12.21
CA TYR A 28 -29.79 -20.95 -12.31
C TYR A 28 -30.52 -19.68 -12.76
N GLU A 29 -31.33 -19.13 -11.85
CA GLU A 29 -31.85 -17.78 -11.92
C GLU A 29 -30.67 -16.79 -11.85
N ASP A 30 -30.55 -16.01 -12.93
CA ASP A 30 -29.90 -14.71 -13.07
C ASP A 30 -28.52 -14.48 -12.42
N ASP A 31 -27.51 -14.35 -13.28
CA ASP A 31 -26.24 -13.63 -13.07
C ASP A 31 -26.44 -12.10 -12.85
N MET A 32 -27.49 -11.72 -12.12
CA MET A 32 -27.69 -10.39 -11.54
C MET A 32 -27.46 -10.60 -10.04
N ASP A 33 -26.29 -10.33 -9.48
CA ASP A 33 -25.89 -8.95 -9.24
C ASP A 33 -24.38 -8.79 -9.02
N ILE A 34 -23.54 -9.80 -9.29
CA ILE A 34 -22.08 -9.64 -9.05
C ILE A 34 -21.48 -8.63 -10.02
N SER A 35 -21.92 -8.65 -11.29
CA SER A 35 -21.44 -7.70 -12.30
C SER A 35 -21.94 -6.29 -12.03
N THR A 36 -23.17 -6.12 -11.55
CA THR A 36 -23.73 -4.82 -11.15
C THR A 36 -23.11 -4.31 -9.87
N LEU A 37 -22.92 -5.15 -8.84
CA LEU A 37 -22.21 -4.80 -7.61
C LEU A 37 -20.75 -4.43 -7.89
N ILE A 38 -20.05 -5.18 -8.75
CA ILE A 38 -18.69 -4.83 -9.21
C ILE A 38 -18.73 -3.52 -9.99
N LYS A 39 -19.72 -3.31 -10.85
CA LYS A 39 -19.86 -2.07 -11.63
C LYS A 39 -20.20 -0.89 -10.74
N GLU A 40 -21.04 -1.04 -9.73
CA GLU A 40 -21.36 -0.03 -8.72
C GLU A 40 -20.16 0.25 -7.82
N ASP A 41 -19.41 -0.77 -7.40
CA ASP A 41 -18.15 -0.61 -6.66
C ASP A 41 -17.09 0.12 -7.50
N ILE A 42 -16.94 -0.25 -8.78
CA ILE A 42 -16.06 0.46 -9.73
C ILE A 42 -16.55 1.89 -9.95
N LEU A 43 -17.85 2.11 -10.13
CA LEU A 43 -18.42 3.46 -10.33
C LEU A 43 -18.32 4.31 -9.07
N ASN A 44 -18.46 3.73 -7.88
CA ASN A 44 -18.30 4.42 -6.61
C ASN A 44 -16.83 4.73 -6.35
N LYS A 45 -15.91 3.79 -6.60
CA LYS A 45 -14.46 4.05 -6.56
C LYS A 45 -14.07 5.13 -7.55
N ASN A 46 -14.61 5.09 -8.77
CA ASN A 46 -14.38 6.12 -9.78
C ASN A 46 -15.08 7.45 -9.47
N SER A 47 -16.24 7.46 -8.80
CA SER A 47 -16.94 8.69 -8.44
C SER A 47 -16.26 9.38 -7.26
N VAL A 48 -15.80 8.61 -6.27
CA VAL A 48 -14.90 9.09 -5.21
C VAL A 48 -13.61 9.62 -5.83
N TYR A 49 -12.99 8.89 -6.76
CA TYR A 49 -11.82 9.33 -7.51
C TYR A 49 -12.06 10.66 -8.24
N ASN A 50 -13.17 10.78 -8.99
CA ASN A 50 -13.53 12.00 -9.72
C ASN A 50 -13.93 13.15 -8.80
N TYR A 51 -14.56 12.87 -7.66
CA TYR A 51 -14.91 13.87 -6.65
C TYR A 51 -13.64 14.42 -5.98
N THR A 52 -12.73 13.53 -5.58
CA THR A 52 -11.42 13.93 -5.05
C THR A 52 -10.71 14.79 -6.07
N PHE A 53 -10.62 14.38 -7.34
CA PHE A 53 -9.93 15.13 -8.42
C PHE A 53 -10.62 16.46 -8.82
N SER A 54 -11.95 16.57 -8.67
CA SER A 54 -12.71 17.79 -8.98
C SER A 54 -12.83 18.76 -7.81
N SER A 55 -12.47 18.34 -6.59
CA SER A 55 -12.40 19.25 -5.45
C SER A 55 -11.29 20.29 -5.64
N THR A 56 -11.55 21.52 -5.21
CA THR A 56 -10.52 22.58 -5.23
C THR A 56 -9.49 22.45 -4.12
N GLU A 57 -9.64 21.43 -3.27
CA GLU A 57 -8.88 21.24 -2.02
C GLU A 57 -7.91 20.06 -2.09
N ASN A 58 -8.00 19.20 -3.12
CA ASN A 58 -7.02 18.14 -3.33
C ASN A 58 -5.64 18.71 -3.71
N TYR A 59 -4.61 17.90 -3.52
CA TYR A 59 -3.23 18.28 -3.81
C TYR A 59 -3.02 18.71 -5.26
N TYR A 60 -3.58 17.99 -6.25
CA TYR A 60 -3.44 18.34 -7.67
C TYR A 60 -3.90 19.79 -7.95
N ALA A 61 -5.11 20.14 -7.52
CA ALA A 61 -5.73 21.44 -7.75
C ALA A 61 -4.97 22.55 -7.01
N VAL A 62 -4.59 22.32 -5.75
CA VAL A 62 -3.83 23.27 -4.95
C VAL A 62 -2.43 23.49 -5.52
N TYR A 63 -1.73 22.41 -5.90
CA TYR A 63 -0.41 22.48 -6.50
C TYR A 63 -0.42 23.25 -7.83
N HIS A 64 -1.36 22.94 -8.73
CA HIS A 64 -1.49 23.68 -9.98
C HIS A 64 -1.89 25.15 -9.78
N LYS A 65 -2.69 25.44 -8.76
CA LYS A 65 -2.99 26.83 -8.37
C LYS A 65 -1.72 27.56 -7.93
N TRP A 66 -0.89 26.95 -7.09
CA TRP A 66 0.40 27.54 -6.69
C TRP A 66 1.31 27.81 -7.88
N LEU A 67 1.44 26.87 -8.81
CA LEU A 67 2.20 27.07 -10.04
C LEU A 67 1.63 28.22 -10.90
N SER A 68 0.30 28.33 -10.99
CA SER A 68 -0.35 29.43 -11.73
C SER A 68 -0.14 30.81 -11.08
N MET A 69 0.07 30.84 -9.76
CA MET A 69 0.44 32.05 -9.00
C MET A 69 1.93 32.39 -9.13
N GLY A 70 2.72 31.56 -9.82
CA GLY A 70 4.15 31.76 -10.01
C GLY A 70 5.01 31.33 -8.82
N LEU A 71 4.45 30.56 -7.87
CA LEU A 71 5.24 29.95 -6.80
C LEU A 71 6.21 28.93 -7.41
N LYS A 72 7.43 28.93 -6.89
CA LYS A 72 8.51 28.07 -7.35
C LYS A 72 8.93 27.12 -6.24
N GLU A 73 9.64 26.07 -6.63
CA GLU A 73 10.37 25.26 -5.68
C GLU A 73 11.46 26.11 -5.00
N GLY A 74 11.49 26.06 -3.68
CA GLY A 74 12.49 26.77 -2.91
C GLY A 74 13.84 26.05 -2.88
N THR A 75 14.88 26.76 -2.48
CA THR A 75 16.28 26.30 -2.53
C THR A 75 16.86 25.98 -1.14
N SER A 76 16.23 26.49 -0.08
CA SER A 76 16.56 26.18 1.31
C SER A 76 16.58 24.68 1.61
N GLN A 77 17.48 24.27 2.51
CA GLN A 77 17.51 22.94 3.10
C GLN A 77 17.57 23.07 4.63
N VAL A 78 16.63 22.44 5.32
CA VAL A 78 16.52 22.50 6.78
C VAL A 78 16.46 21.10 7.35
N LEU A 79 17.39 20.80 8.27
CA LEU A 79 17.38 19.59 9.08
C LEU A 79 16.77 19.91 10.44
N VAL A 80 15.78 19.13 10.85
CA VAL A 80 15.14 19.17 12.16
C VAL A 80 15.47 17.88 12.88
N THR A 81 16.21 17.98 13.98
CA THR A 81 16.52 16.82 14.84
C THR A 81 15.47 16.67 15.94
N PRO A 82 15.34 15.48 16.56
CA PRO A 82 14.35 15.25 17.62
C PRO A 82 14.40 16.27 18.77
N GLU A 83 15.56 16.84 19.09
CA GLU A 83 15.72 17.83 20.15
C GLU A 83 15.09 19.19 19.83
N MET A 84 14.84 19.47 18.56
CA MET A 84 14.17 20.69 18.09
C MET A 84 12.64 20.56 18.12
N MET A 85 12.14 19.36 18.36
CA MET A 85 10.72 19.03 18.36
C MET A 85 10.16 19.11 19.78
N THR A 86 8.90 19.49 19.87
CA THR A 86 8.11 19.51 21.11
C THR A 86 6.93 18.57 20.98
N GLY A 87 6.49 17.95 22.08
CA GLY A 87 5.45 16.92 22.05
C GLY A 87 6.02 15.50 21.99
N GLY A 88 5.15 14.52 21.76
CA GLY A 88 5.47 13.10 21.84
C GLY A 88 6.05 12.65 23.19
N HIS A 89 6.64 11.45 23.19
CA HIS A 89 7.31 10.87 24.35
C HIS A 89 8.79 10.63 24.05
N LEU A 90 9.68 11.11 24.91
CA LEU A 90 11.11 10.92 24.74
C LEU A 90 11.46 9.42 24.78
N ASP A 91 12.19 8.97 23.77
CA ASP A 91 12.77 7.63 23.64
C ASP A 91 14.28 7.76 23.40
N GLU A 92 15.06 6.71 23.66
CA GLU A 92 16.53 6.76 23.48
C GLU A 92 16.93 7.06 22.03
N GLN A 93 16.04 6.78 21.06
CA GLN A 93 16.33 6.87 19.63
C GLN A 93 15.54 7.97 18.90
N GLY A 94 14.74 8.78 19.61
CA GLY A 94 13.91 9.84 19.01
C GLY A 94 12.67 10.17 19.83
N LEU A 95 11.59 10.59 19.17
CA LEU A 95 10.31 10.84 19.82
C LEU A 95 9.31 9.75 19.48
N ARG A 96 8.91 8.97 20.48
CA ARG A 96 7.86 7.97 20.36
C ARG A 96 6.49 8.63 20.28
N LEU A 97 5.68 8.17 19.32
CA LEU A 97 4.30 8.58 19.11
C LEU A 97 3.37 7.37 19.12
N ALA A 98 2.25 7.54 19.84
CA ALA A 98 1.05 6.71 19.78
C ALA A 98 -0.08 7.47 19.06
N PRO A 99 -1.16 6.79 18.64
CA PRO A 99 -2.30 7.44 17.99
C PRO A 99 -2.85 8.60 18.83
N GLY A 100 -2.95 9.78 18.22
CA GLY A 100 -3.37 11.03 18.85
C GLY A 100 -2.22 11.91 19.38
N ASP A 101 -1.01 11.36 19.52
CA ASP A 101 0.16 12.15 19.87
C ASP A 101 0.57 13.05 18.70
N ASN A 102 1.12 14.20 19.03
CA ASN A 102 1.67 15.14 18.05
C ASN A 102 3.07 15.61 18.45
N ILE A 103 3.82 16.00 17.43
CA ILE A 103 5.04 16.78 17.55
C ILE A 103 4.88 18.10 16.79
N SER A 104 5.45 19.16 17.33
CA SER A 104 5.55 20.46 16.67
C SER A 104 6.98 20.96 16.69
N PHE A 105 7.39 21.60 15.60
CA PHE A 105 8.70 22.21 15.47
C PHE A 105 8.62 23.46 14.60
N VAL A 106 9.56 24.36 14.80
CA VAL A 106 9.65 25.63 14.09
C VAL A 106 10.87 25.61 13.19
N VAL A 107 10.69 26.00 11.93
CA VAL A 107 11.76 26.09 10.93
C VAL A 107 11.86 27.50 10.37
N ASN A 108 13.07 27.91 10.02
CA ASN A 108 13.32 29.17 9.34
C ASN A 108 13.69 28.89 7.88
N ILE A 109 12.93 29.46 6.95
CA ILE A 109 13.05 29.25 5.51
C ILE A 109 13.57 30.53 4.84
N ASP A 110 14.65 30.45 4.07
CA ASP A 110 15.30 31.65 3.51
C ASP A 110 14.51 32.26 2.35
N ASP A 111 13.83 31.41 1.57
CA ASP A 111 13.09 31.77 0.37
C ASP A 111 11.67 31.19 0.40
N GLU A 112 10.66 32.06 0.21
CA GLU A 112 9.28 31.61 0.11
C GLU A 112 9.11 30.69 -1.10
N GLY A 113 8.48 29.53 -0.92
CA GLY A 113 8.38 28.55 -2.00
C GLY A 113 7.75 27.23 -1.60
N LEU A 114 7.78 26.31 -2.56
CA LEU A 114 7.31 24.95 -2.42
C LEU A 114 8.47 24.03 -2.03
N TYR A 115 8.27 23.18 -1.02
CA TYR A 115 9.28 22.26 -0.49
C TYR A 115 8.73 20.86 -0.30
N SER A 116 9.60 19.85 -0.37
CA SER A 116 9.26 18.49 0.03
C SER A 116 9.77 18.20 1.44
N LEU A 117 9.04 17.35 2.16
CA LEU A 117 9.39 16.88 3.50
C LEU A 117 9.81 15.41 3.44
N TYR A 118 10.89 15.10 4.13
CA TYR A 118 11.41 13.75 4.28
C TYR A 118 11.51 13.41 5.77
N LEU A 119 11.05 12.22 6.13
CA LEU A 119 10.94 11.76 7.50
C LEU A 119 11.82 10.53 7.72
N ASP A 120 12.60 10.56 8.80
CA ASP A 120 13.16 9.34 9.39
C ASP A 120 12.18 8.82 10.43
N TYR A 121 11.81 7.55 10.35
CA TYR A 121 10.95 6.92 11.35
C TYR A 121 11.27 5.44 11.55
N TYR A 122 10.91 4.94 12.73
CA TYR A 122 11.00 3.54 13.09
C TYR A 122 9.62 3.04 13.49
N ALA A 123 9.08 2.07 12.74
CA ALA A 123 7.80 1.47 13.08
C ALA A 123 7.96 0.47 14.22
N LEU A 124 7.25 0.70 15.33
CA LEU A 124 7.27 -0.18 16.49
C LEU A 124 6.50 -1.47 16.21
N SER A 125 6.91 -2.56 16.86
CA SER A 125 6.33 -3.89 16.71
C SER A 125 4.84 -3.98 17.04
N ASP A 126 4.26 -2.99 17.72
CA ASP A 126 2.82 -2.86 18.00
C ASP A 126 2.01 -2.37 16.79
N THR A 127 2.68 -1.86 15.76
CA THR A 127 2.07 -1.45 14.49
C THR A 127 1.49 -2.66 13.76
N ARG A 128 0.25 -2.53 13.27
CA ARG A 128 -0.51 -3.58 12.55
C ARG A 128 -0.91 -3.18 11.13
N VAL A 129 -0.86 -1.88 10.85
CA VAL A 129 -1.21 -1.25 9.59
C VAL A 129 -0.14 -0.22 9.28
N ASN A 130 -0.09 0.28 8.06
CA ASN A 130 0.83 1.35 7.72
C ASN A 130 0.48 2.59 8.55
N PRO A 131 1.43 3.20 9.28
CA PRO A 131 1.13 4.39 10.07
C PRO A 131 0.62 5.52 9.19
N THR A 132 -0.33 6.29 9.68
CA THR A 132 -0.82 7.48 8.97
C THR A 132 -0.65 8.71 9.83
N ILE A 133 -0.30 9.84 9.21
CA ILE A 133 -0.06 11.11 9.88
C ILE A 133 -0.93 12.22 9.31
N ASN A 134 -1.30 13.16 10.17
CA ASN A 134 -1.82 14.47 9.77
C ASN A 134 -0.68 15.50 9.90
N LEU A 135 -0.47 16.29 8.85
CA LEU A 135 0.54 17.34 8.82
C LEU A 135 -0.12 18.70 8.65
N MET A 136 0.22 19.67 9.50
CA MET A 136 -0.17 21.07 9.38
C MET A 136 1.08 21.94 9.22
N ILE A 137 0.98 22.97 8.39
CA ILE A 137 2.01 24.03 8.28
C ILE A 137 1.31 25.36 8.57
N ASN A 138 1.84 26.11 9.52
CA ASN A 138 1.24 27.34 10.04
C ASN A 138 -0.24 27.14 10.44
N HIS A 139 -0.51 26.01 11.12
CA HIS A 139 -1.83 25.55 11.56
C HIS A 139 -2.85 25.28 10.43
N VAL A 140 -2.40 25.08 9.19
CA VAL A 140 -3.27 24.84 8.04
C VAL A 140 -2.90 23.52 7.35
N ASN A 141 -3.93 22.72 7.05
CA ASN A 141 -3.85 21.67 6.03
C ASN A 141 -4.07 22.32 4.68
N GLN A 142 -2.98 22.47 3.93
CA GLN A 142 -2.96 23.21 2.66
C GLN A 142 -3.75 22.49 1.56
N PHE A 143 -3.85 21.17 1.66
CA PHE A 143 -4.64 20.29 0.80
C PHE A 143 -5.12 19.07 1.59
N SER A 144 -6.17 18.42 1.11
CA SER A 144 -6.90 17.36 1.82
C SER A 144 -6.04 16.16 2.22
N GLU A 145 -5.10 15.77 1.38
CA GLU A 145 -4.22 14.62 1.57
C GLU A 145 -3.29 14.80 2.78
N MET A 146 -3.02 16.04 3.22
CA MET A 146 -2.22 16.32 4.42
C MET A 146 -2.82 15.71 5.69
N ALA A 147 -4.15 15.47 5.71
CA ALA A 147 -4.83 14.91 6.87
C ALA A 147 -4.52 13.43 7.13
N ASN A 148 -4.02 12.69 6.12
CA ASN A 148 -3.85 11.25 6.21
C ASN A 148 -2.71 10.73 5.30
N ILE A 149 -1.51 11.28 5.47
CA ILE A 149 -0.31 10.83 4.74
C ILE A 149 0.09 9.45 5.28
N GLU A 150 0.21 8.46 4.39
CA GLU A 150 0.60 7.08 4.74
C GLU A 150 2.13 6.93 4.76
N LEU A 151 2.65 6.34 5.84
CA LEU A 151 4.05 5.96 5.99
C LEU A 151 4.21 4.47 5.67
N SER A 152 4.98 4.17 4.62
CA SER A 152 5.19 2.81 4.15
C SER A 152 5.98 1.96 5.15
N VAL A 153 5.45 0.80 5.52
CA VAL A 153 6.22 -0.20 6.28
C VAL A 153 6.33 -1.51 5.51
N ASP A 154 7.46 -2.16 5.66
CA ASP A 154 7.72 -3.48 5.10
C ASP A 154 7.27 -4.56 6.06
N TRP A 155 6.67 -5.60 5.48
CA TRP A 155 6.35 -6.84 6.17
C TRP A 155 7.17 -7.97 5.57
N ILE A 156 7.80 -8.76 6.41
CA ILE A 156 8.53 -9.98 6.03
C ILE A 156 7.70 -11.21 6.37
N ARG A 157 7.98 -12.31 5.67
CA ARG A 157 7.39 -13.61 6.02
C ARG A 157 8.20 -14.30 7.11
N GLU A 158 7.51 -15.09 7.93
CA GLU A 158 8.16 -16.10 8.77
C GLU A 158 8.96 -17.06 7.87
N ASN A 159 10.23 -17.31 8.23
CA ASN A 159 11.13 -18.12 7.41
C ASN A 159 10.75 -19.61 7.40
N GLU A 160 10.11 -20.10 8.46
CA GLU A 160 9.78 -21.51 8.62
C GLU A 160 8.50 -21.89 7.86
N LYS A 161 8.59 -22.89 6.99
CA LYS A 161 7.42 -23.53 6.39
C LYS A 161 6.67 -24.32 7.45
N ARG A 162 5.36 -24.11 7.51
CA ARG A 162 4.47 -24.82 8.43
C ARG A 162 3.49 -25.67 7.63
N TYR A 163 3.14 -26.82 8.19
CA TYR A 163 2.26 -27.79 7.55
C TYR A 163 1.12 -28.16 8.48
N ASP A 164 -0.05 -28.46 7.91
CA ASP A 164 -1.16 -29.02 8.67
C ASP A 164 -1.02 -30.54 8.88
N ARG A 165 -2.01 -31.16 9.53
CA ARG A 165 -2.03 -32.62 9.79
C ARG A 165 -2.12 -33.49 8.53
N TYR A 166 -2.46 -32.91 7.38
CA TYR A 166 -2.57 -33.58 6.09
C TYR A 166 -1.32 -33.36 5.22
N GLY A 167 -0.38 -32.54 5.68
CA GLY A 167 0.84 -32.17 4.95
C GLY A 167 0.63 -31.02 3.96
N ASP A 168 -0.45 -30.26 4.10
CA ASP A 168 -0.72 -29.06 3.30
C ASP A 168 0.06 -27.87 3.88
N GLU A 169 0.65 -27.05 3.01
CA GLU A 169 1.37 -25.84 3.40
C GLU A 169 0.42 -24.80 4.01
N LEU A 170 0.81 -24.27 5.16
CA LEU A 170 0.13 -23.17 5.83
C LEU A 170 0.74 -21.84 5.42
N THR A 171 -0.09 -20.82 5.23
CA THR A 171 0.37 -19.46 4.95
C THR A 171 1.34 -18.98 6.04
N PRO A 172 2.55 -18.51 5.67
CA PRO A 172 3.49 -17.93 6.62
C PRO A 172 2.90 -16.73 7.34
N LYS A 173 3.28 -16.54 8.60
CA LYS A 173 2.91 -15.31 9.30
C LYS A 173 3.64 -14.11 8.69
N ALA A 174 2.97 -12.97 8.71
CA ALA A 174 3.54 -11.68 8.37
C ALA A 174 4.08 -11.00 9.63
N ILE A 175 5.34 -10.60 9.60
CA ILE A 175 6.05 -9.95 10.69
C ILE A 175 6.50 -8.59 10.19
N LEU A 176 6.32 -7.54 11.00
CA LEU A 176 6.79 -6.20 10.67
C LEU A 176 8.33 -6.22 10.56
N ASP A 177 8.87 -5.67 9.48
CA ASP A 177 10.31 -5.45 9.33
C ASP A 177 10.72 -4.21 10.13
N THR A 178 11.12 -4.44 11.38
CA THR A 178 11.42 -3.37 12.34
C THR A 178 12.79 -2.77 12.07
N LYS A 179 12.82 -1.73 11.25
CA LYS A 179 14.03 -0.98 10.85
C LYS A 179 13.75 0.53 10.83
N TRP A 180 14.84 1.30 10.74
CA TRP A 180 14.76 2.72 10.44
C TRP A 180 14.49 2.92 8.94
N TYR A 181 13.39 3.58 8.62
CA TYR A 181 13.10 4.16 7.33
C TYR A 181 13.72 5.55 7.33
N ARG A 182 14.62 5.83 6.37
CA ARG A 182 15.45 7.04 6.38
C ARG A 182 15.24 7.86 5.13
N GLY A 183 14.95 9.15 5.32
CA GLY A 183 14.75 10.08 4.22
C GLY A 183 13.55 9.71 3.35
N GLU A 184 12.49 9.15 3.94
CA GLU A 184 11.28 8.83 3.20
C GLU A 184 10.50 10.11 2.92
N GLY A 185 10.33 10.46 1.64
CA GLY A 185 9.54 11.61 1.25
C GLY A 185 8.07 11.39 1.55
N LEU A 186 7.38 12.41 2.06
CA LEU A 186 5.93 12.34 2.28
C LEU A 186 5.21 12.30 0.92
N ARG A 187 4.47 11.22 0.66
CA ARG A 187 3.84 10.94 -0.64
C ARG A 187 2.32 11.04 -0.56
N ASP A 188 1.70 11.19 -1.71
CA ASP A 188 0.25 11.09 -1.86
C ASP A 188 -0.22 9.69 -1.40
N PRO A 189 -1.16 9.58 -0.45
CA PRO A 189 -1.77 8.31 -0.03
C PRO A 189 -2.37 7.52 -1.20
N ASN A 190 -2.87 8.22 -2.22
CA ASN A 190 -3.49 7.61 -3.38
C ASN A 190 -2.48 7.23 -4.47
N ASN A 191 -1.19 7.58 -4.28
CA ASN A 191 -0.11 7.32 -5.22
C ASN A 191 -0.37 7.87 -6.65
N PHE A 192 -1.11 8.97 -6.80
CA PHE A 192 -1.28 9.64 -8.09
C PHE A 192 -0.03 10.40 -8.53
N PHE A 193 0.86 10.67 -7.58
CA PHE A 193 2.13 11.36 -7.81
C PHE A 193 3.30 10.45 -7.45
N SER A 194 4.28 10.39 -8.34
CA SER A 194 5.52 9.62 -8.12
C SER A 194 6.49 10.32 -7.18
N GLU A 195 6.49 11.66 -7.22
CA GLU A 195 7.35 12.52 -6.41
C GLU A 195 6.72 12.82 -5.05
N PRO A 196 7.55 13.13 -4.02
CA PRO A 196 7.04 13.62 -2.75
C PRO A 196 6.17 14.87 -2.92
N LEU A 197 5.16 14.99 -2.07
CA LEU A 197 4.26 16.13 -2.03
C LEU A 197 5.03 17.42 -1.81
N LYS A 198 4.54 18.49 -2.43
CA LYS A 198 5.05 19.85 -2.28
C LYS A 198 4.20 20.62 -1.30
N PHE A 199 4.84 21.25 -0.34
CA PHE A 199 4.22 22.04 0.71
C PHE A 199 4.68 23.48 0.59
N TYR A 200 3.77 24.42 0.76
CA TYR A 200 4.07 25.84 0.67
C TYR A 200 4.60 26.37 2.02
N PHE A 201 5.78 26.98 2.00
CA PHE A 201 6.38 27.64 3.15
C PHE A 201 6.54 29.14 2.87
N LEU A 202 6.26 29.94 3.89
CA LEU A 202 6.55 31.37 3.88
C LEU A 202 8.05 31.59 4.11
N LYS A 203 8.58 32.72 3.65
CA LYS A 203 9.91 33.16 4.07
C LYS A 203 9.91 33.48 5.56
N GLY A 204 10.92 33.02 6.27
CA GLY A 204 11.08 33.21 7.70
C GLY A 204 10.57 32.02 8.50
N GLU A 205 10.00 32.31 9.67
CA GLU A 205 9.52 31.32 10.62
C GLU A 205 8.24 30.62 10.14
N ASN A 206 8.24 29.29 10.14
CA ASN A 206 7.06 28.47 9.90
C ASN A 206 6.95 27.41 11.00
N GLU A 207 5.74 27.18 11.49
CA GLU A 207 5.45 26.11 12.43
C GLU A 207 4.91 24.88 11.68
N VAL A 208 5.48 23.72 11.96
CA VAL A 208 5.02 22.44 11.40
C VAL A 208 4.53 21.57 12.56
N THR A 209 3.34 20.99 12.40
CA THR A 209 2.77 20.05 13.37
C THR A 209 2.48 18.73 12.67
N LEU A 210 3.01 17.64 13.21
CA LEU A 210 2.74 16.27 12.77
C LEU A 210 1.98 15.54 13.87
N THR A 211 0.81 15.01 13.55
CA THR A 211 -0.02 14.19 14.46
C THR A 211 -0.08 12.77 13.93
N LEU A 212 0.13 11.78 14.79
CA LEU A 212 -0.02 10.37 14.41
C LEU A 212 -1.50 9.96 14.51
N ASN A 213 -2.08 9.51 13.39
CA ASN A 213 -3.46 9.03 13.34
C ASN A 213 -3.54 7.53 13.66
N GLU A 214 -2.70 6.72 13.00
CA GLU A 214 -2.66 5.27 13.16
C GLU A 214 -1.23 4.74 13.27
N GLY A 215 -1.06 3.59 13.92
CA GLY A 215 0.24 2.94 14.13
C GLY A 215 0.98 3.44 15.37
N TYR A 216 2.22 2.95 15.55
CA TYR A 216 3.11 3.35 16.64
C TYR A 216 4.52 3.52 16.06
N ILE A 217 5.08 4.72 16.18
CA ILE A 217 6.37 5.03 15.56
C ILE A 217 7.30 5.76 16.53
N ILE A 218 8.60 5.69 16.26
CA ILE A 218 9.58 6.66 16.76
C ILE A 218 9.94 7.57 15.60
N VAL A 219 9.80 8.88 15.80
CA VAL A 219 10.20 9.91 14.83
C VAL A 219 11.66 10.28 15.07
N GLY A 220 12.45 10.23 14.00
CA GLY A 220 13.85 10.65 13.96
C GLY A 220 13.98 12.06 13.38
N ASN A 221 14.92 12.24 12.44
CA ASN A 221 15.11 13.52 11.76
C ASN A 221 13.99 13.81 10.75
N ILE A 222 13.72 15.09 10.56
CA ILE A 222 12.90 15.61 9.45
C ILE A 222 13.78 16.50 8.59
N MET A 223 13.75 16.32 7.28
CA MET A 223 14.46 17.15 6.32
C MET A 223 13.45 17.86 5.42
N ILE A 224 13.55 19.19 5.36
CA ILE A 224 12.81 20.03 4.42
C ILE A 224 13.77 20.43 3.32
N LYS A 225 13.54 19.97 2.11
CA LYS A 225 14.35 20.30 0.93
C LYS A 225 13.59 19.95 -0.35
N ASN A 226 14.03 20.49 -1.47
CA ASN A 226 13.72 19.88 -2.76
C ASN A 226 14.84 18.93 -3.14
N ASN A 227 14.44 17.77 -3.67
CA ASN A 227 15.38 16.83 -4.24
C ASN A 227 15.79 17.35 -5.62
N ASP A 228 16.93 18.04 -5.67
CA ASP A 228 17.67 18.22 -6.93
C ASP A 228 18.31 16.87 -7.30
N ILE A 229 17.48 15.89 -7.66
CA ILE A 229 18.00 14.65 -8.24
C ILE A 229 18.30 14.99 -9.69
N ASP A 230 19.57 15.31 -9.96
CA ASP A 230 20.12 15.33 -11.30
C ASP A 230 20.15 13.87 -11.79
N LEU A 231 19.01 13.39 -12.28
CA LEU A 231 18.88 12.05 -12.81
C LEU A 231 19.72 11.97 -14.08
N PRO A 232 20.69 11.03 -14.16
CA PRO A 232 21.47 10.88 -15.36
C PRO A 232 20.52 10.60 -16.52
N ASN A 233 20.72 11.29 -17.64
CA ASN A 233 19.97 10.96 -18.84
C ASN A 233 20.31 9.53 -19.29
N TYR A 234 19.49 8.98 -20.19
CA TYR A 234 19.66 7.59 -20.64
C TYR A 234 21.09 7.29 -21.14
N GLU A 235 21.73 8.23 -21.84
CA GLU A 235 23.10 8.08 -22.35
C GLU A 235 24.15 8.05 -21.23
N GLU A 236 24.01 8.92 -20.23
CA GLU A 236 24.86 8.95 -19.04
C GLU A 236 24.71 7.68 -18.20
N TYR A 237 23.47 7.24 -18.00
CA TYR A 237 23.18 5.97 -17.34
C TYR A 237 23.84 4.80 -18.08
N LEU A 238 23.68 4.73 -19.41
CA LEU A 238 24.25 3.67 -20.23
C LEU A 238 25.78 3.64 -20.19
N ARG A 239 26.44 4.82 -20.13
CA ARG A 239 27.90 4.90 -19.94
C ARG A 239 28.36 4.45 -18.55
N SER A 240 27.54 4.68 -17.52
CA SER A 240 27.85 4.29 -16.13
C SER A 240 27.78 2.78 -15.89
N TYR A 241 27.09 2.04 -16.78
CA TYR A 241 27.01 0.59 -16.77
C TYR A 241 27.76 0.01 -17.98
N PRO A 242 29.11 -0.14 -17.91
CA PRO A 242 29.85 -0.86 -18.94
C PRO A 242 29.25 -2.26 -19.09
N HIS A 243 29.03 -2.69 -20.33
CA HIS A 243 28.45 -3.99 -20.66
C HIS A 243 29.05 -5.11 -19.79
N LYS A 244 28.33 -5.52 -18.75
CA LYS A 244 28.62 -6.77 -18.05
C LYS A 244 28.32 -7.90 -19.02
N ASP A 245 29.20 -8.90 -19.04
CA ASP A 245 28.93 -10.15 -19.74
C ASP A 245 27.52 -10.62 -19.41
N LYS A 246 26.74 -10.94 -20.46
CA LYS A 246 25.39 -11.45 -20.31
C LYS A 246 25.47 -12.79 -19.58
N ASN A 247 25.34 -12.76 -18.26
CA ASN A 247 25.09 -13.95 -17.48
C ASN A 247 23.64 -14.35 -17.77
N SER A 248 23.46 -15.16 -18.81
CA SER A 248 22.17 -15.55 -19.40
C SER A 248 21.47 -16.67 -18.64
N ALA A 249 21.79 -16.86 -17.36
CA ALA A 249 21.09 -17.81 -16.51
C ALA A 249 19.65 -17.31 -16.25
N LEU A 250 18.68 -18.17 -16.53
CA LEU A 250 17.30 -17.93 -16.11
C LEU A 250 17.24 -17.98 -14.58
N ILE A 251 16.85 -16.87 -13.96
CA ILE A 251 16.58 -16.80 -12.53
C ILE A 251 15.06 -16.87 -12.37
N THR A 252 14.57 -17.93 -11.75
CA THR A 252 13.16 -18.11 -11.40
C THR A 252 12.97 -17.74 -9.93
N ILE A 253 12.02 -16.84 -9.65
CA ILE A 253 11.58 -16.48 -8.31
C ILE A 253 10.07 -16.76 -8.28
N GLU A 254 9.66 -17.69 -7.43
CA GLU A 254 8.26 -18.08 -7.32
C GLU A 254 7.45 -17.06 -6.50
N ALA A 255 6.14 -17.03 -6.71
CA ALA A 255 5.26 -16.03 -6.11
C ALA A 255 5.21 -16.10 -4.56
N GLU A 256 5.51 -17.27 -3.99
CA GLU A 256 5.60 -17.47 -2.54
C GLU A 256 6.93 -17.03 -1.91
N ASP A 257 7.95 -16.78 -2.72
CA ASP A 257 9.32 -16.42 -2.29
C ASP A 257 9.58 -14.90 -2.34
N TYR A 258 8.58 -14.11 -1.94
CA TYR A 258 8.75 -12.67 -1.74
C TYR A 258 9.63 -12.37 -0.51
N LEU A 259 10.47 -11.34 -0.62
CA LEU A 259 11.31 -10.84 0.47
C LEU A 259 10.51 -9.97 1.44
N THR A 260 9.83 -8.96 0.91
CA THR A 260 8.98 -8.04 1.67
C THR A 260 7.66 -7.84 0.95
N LYS A 261 6.68 -7.28 1.68
CA LYS A 261 5.38 -6.88 1.15
C LYS A 261 4.94 -5.59 1.85
N SER A 262 4.18 -4.76 1.14
CA SER A 262 3.75 -3.43 1.60
C SER A 262 2.59 -3.44 2.61
N ARG A 263 1.91 -4.58 2.77
CA ARG A 263 0.76 -4.73 3.68
C ARG A 263 0.76 -6.09 4.36
N GLN A 264 0.34 -6.12 5.62
CA GLN A 264 0.24 -7.36 6.39
C GLN A 264 -0.72 -8.38 5.75
N SER A 265 -1.78 -7.92 5.08
CA SER A 265 -2.84 -8.75 4.47
C SER A 265 -2.38 -9.58 3.27
N ILE A 266 -1.41 -9.07 2.49
CA ILE A 266 -0.88 -9.71 1.27
C ILE A 266 -0.39 -11.11 1.63
N ARG A 267 -0.93 -12.14 1.00
CA ARG A 267 -0.65 -13.53 1.37
C ARG A 267 -0.63 -14.43 0.16
N THR A 268 0.04 -15.55 0.30
CA THR A 268 0.02 -16.63 -0.67
C THR A 268 -1.18 -17.53 -0.46
N LYS A 269 -1.62 -18.16 -1.55
CA LYS A 269 -2.58 -19.25 -1.54
C LYS A 269 -2.09 -20.38 -2.45
N TYR A 270 -2.74 -21.53 -2.32
CA TYR A 270 -2.56 -22.62 -3.26
C TYR A 270 -3.51 -22.46 -4.45
N MET A 271 -3.04 -22.83 -5.63
CA MET A 271 -3.84 -22.96 -6.84
C MET A 271 -3.48 -24.25 -7.55
N ARG A 272 -4.48 -25.07 -7.86
CA ARG A 272 -4.27 -26.35 -8.53
C ARG A 272 -4.39 -26.16 -10.04
N ASP A 273 -3.32 -25.62 -10.62
CA ASP A 273 -3.17 -25.46 -12.06
C ASP A 273 -1.83 -26.05 -12.49
N PRO A 274 -1.78 -27.04 -13.40
CA PRO A 274 -0.53 -27.60 -13.92
C PRO A 274 0.40 -26.58 -14.59
N GLN A 275 -0.10 -25.38 -14.93
CA GLN A 275 0.68 -24.28 -15.49
C GLN A 275 1.33 -23.38 -14.44
N VAL A 276 1.11 -23.65 -13.14
CA VAL A 276 1.65 -22.86 -12.04
C VAL A 276 2.64 -23.69 -11.22
N THR A 277 3.80 -23.08 -10.95
CA THR A 277 4.87 -23.67 -10.15
C THR A 277 4.91 -22.99 -8.78
N PRO A 278 5.18 -23.74 -7.69
CA PRO A 278 5.24 -25.20 -7.62
C PRO A 278 3.86 -25.86 -7.79
N TYR A 279 3.80 -26.95 -8.57
CA TYR A 279 2.61 -27.78 -8.71
C TYR A 279 2.67 -29.01 -7.80
N ALA A 280 1.58 -29.28 -7.08
CA ALA A 280 1.43 -30.49 -6.29
C ALA A 280 0.03 -31.10 -6.50
N TYR A 281 -0.01 -32.37 -6.91
CA TYR A 281 -1.26 -33.10 -7.11
C TYR A 281 -1.90 -33.57 -5.79
N LYS A 282 -1.09 -33.97 -4.81
CA LYS A 282 -1.60 -34.53 -3.56
C LYS A 282 -1.87 -33.43 -2.53
N ASN A 283 -0.81 -32.75 -2.13
CA ASN A 283 -0.83 -31.71 -1.10
C ASN A 283 -1.12 -30.33 -1.69
N ARG A 284 -1.65 -29.43 -0.87
CA ARG A 284 -1.77 -28.00 -1.18
C ARG A 284 -0.42 -27.34 -0.92
N VAL A 285 0.18 -26.79 -1.97
CA VAL A 285 1.45 -26.05 -1.92
C VAL A 285 1.14 -24.62 -2.34
N LEU A 286 1.71 -23.65 -1.62
CA LEU A 286 1.53 -22.24 -1.91
C LEU A 286 2.30 -21.90 -3.19
N ASN A 287 1.62 -21.29 -4.16
CA ASN A 287 2.20 -21.08 -5.49
C ASN A 287 1.65 -19.84 -6.23
N VAL A 288 0.74 -19.08 -5.60
CA VAL A 288 0.26 -17.80 -6.12
C VAL A 288 0.07 -16.80 -4.99
N LEU A 289 0.14 -15.51 -5.30
CA LEU A 289 -0.36 -14.46 -4.42
C LEU A 289 -1.88 -14.36 -4.54
N ASP A 290 -2.56 -14.19 -3.41
CA ASP A 290 -4.01 -14.09 -3.37
C ASP A 290 -4.49 -12.71 -3.85
N GLY A 291 -5.14 -12.67 -5.01
CA GLY A 291 -5.75 -11.46 -5.59
C GLY A 291 -6.68 -10.69 -4.65
N TYR A 292 -7.34 -11.37 -3.72
CA TYR A 292 -8.23 -10.73 -2.74
C TYR A 292 -7.50 -10.17 -1.52
N ALA A 293 -6.18 -10.30 -1.45
CA ALA A 293 -5.38 -9.86 -0.31
C ALA A 293 -4.81 -8.45 -0.47
N TYR A 294 -5.02 -7.81 -1.62
CA TYR A 294 -4.52 -6.46 -1.91
C TYR A 294 -5.47 -5.34 -1.47
N GLY A 295 -6.76 -5.67 -1.25
CA GLY A 295 -7.83 -4.75 -0.86
C GLY A 295 -7.68 -4.20 0.55
#